data_AF-A0A938V7B1-F1
#
_entry.id   AF-A0A938V7B1-F1
#
_cell.length_a   1.000
_cell.length_b   1.000
_cell.length_c   1.000
_cell.angle_alpha   90.00
_cell.angle_beta   90.00
_cell.angle_gamma   90.00
#
_symmetry.space_group_name_H-M   'P 1'
#
loop_
_entity.id
_entity.type
_entity.pdbx_description
1 polymer ?
#
loop_
_entity_poly.entity_id
_entity_poly.type
_entity_poly.pdbx_seq_one_letter_code
_entity_poly.pdbx_strand_id
1 'polypeptide(L)'
;MMPAQGNLFYDSDVRSATKVCLIGQTVASNLFGNEDPIDKTLRIRNIPFRVVGVLQPKGQNVMGQDQDDIVLAPYTTVYQRLLGQRWRQMMVLVSAESRDRIHLVQQEILNLLQSRHRGTTSEEFFVRTQSDLAQTAEGVSNTMTILLASIASISLLVGGIGIMNIMLVSVTERIKEIGIRMAVGAEKRDVLLQFIIEAVVISFLGGLLGIGLGFFAARIISQSMQWNIAVTPWSVALSVGFSCAIGIFFGWYPARKAANLNLIDALRYE
;
A
#
# COMPACT_ATOMS: atom_id res chain seq x y z
N MET A 1 -13.76 -15.31 6.85
CA MET A 1 -15.17 -15.13 7.25
C MET A 1 -15.23 -15.50 8.71
N MET A 2 -15.32 -14.51 9.60
CA MET A 2 -15.42 -14.75 11.04
C MET A 2 -16.86 -14.45 11.50
N PRO A 3 -17.41 -15.21 12.47
CA PRO A 3 -18.69 -14.89 13.06
C PRO A 3 -18.56 -13.59 13.87
N ALA A 4 -19.52 -12.68 13.72
CA ALA A 4 -19.72 -11.55 14.62
C ALA A 4 -20.37 -12.01 15.95
N GLN A 5 -21.25 -13.00 15.88
CA GLN A 5 -21.97 -13.57 17.02
C GLN A 5 -22.13 -15.08 16.83
N GLY A 6 -22.12 -15.83 17.93
CA GLY A 6 -22.20 -17.30 17.91
C GLY A 6 -20.89 -17.98 17.49
N ASN A 7 -20.99 -19.26 17.10
CA ASN A 7 -19.85 -20.11 16.79
C ASN A 7 -19.84 -20.52 15.30
N LEU A 8 -18.65 -20.77 14.76
CA LEU A 8 -18.52 -21.50 13.50
C LEU A 8 -19.03 -22.95 13.68
N PHE A 9 -19.53 -23.56 12.61
CA PHE A 9 -19.86 -24.98 12.64
C PHE A 9 -18.58 -25.82 12.80
N TYR A 10 -18.69 -26.95 13.48
CA TYR A 10 -17.57 -27.84 13.76
C TYR A 10 -17.39 -28.89 12.66
N ASP A 11 -16.21 -29.50 12.56
CA ASP A 11 -15.97 -30.62 11.65
C ASP A 11 -16.92 -31.82 11.91
N SER A 12 -17.39 -31.97 13.16
CA SER A 12 -18.41 -32.96 13.52
C SER A 12 -19.76 -32.68 12.83
N ASP A 13 -20.12 -31.41 12.66
CA ASP A 13 -21.37 -31.00 11.98
C ASP A 13 -21.30 -31.30 10.49
N VAL A 14 -20.12 -31.09 9.90
CA VAL A 14 -19.83 -31.46 8.51
C VAL A 14 -19.90 -32.98 8.34
N ARG A 15 -19.27 -33.77 9.21
CA ARG A 15 -19.29 -35.24 9.12
C ARG A 15 -20.69 -35.83 9.32
N SER A 16 -21.48 -35.27 10.23
CA SER A 16 -22.80 -35.78 10.60
C SER A 16 -23.94 -35.25 9.72
N ALA A 17 -23.62 -34.38 8.75
CA ALA A 17 -24.61 -33.66 7.95
C ALA A 17 -25.68 -32.96 8.81
N THR A 18 -25.24 -32.33 9.90
CA THR A 18 -26.12 -31.61 10.84
C THR A 18 -26.79 -30.44 10.13
N LYS A 19 -28.07 -30.20 10.45
CA LYS A 19 -28.87 -29.09 9.90
C LYS A 19 -28.61 -27.79 10.68
N VAL A 20 -27.39 -27.28 10.55
CA VAL A 20 -26.97 -25.99 11.12
C VAL A 20 -26.59 -25.00 10.01
N CYS A 21 -26.77 -23.71 10.26
CA CYS A 21 -26.35 -22.66 9.32
C CYS A 21 -25.76 -21.43 10.03
N LEU A 22 -24.91 -20.72 9.29
CA LEU A 22 -24.47 -19.36 9.58
C LEU A 22 -25.19 -18.41 8.64
N ILE A 23 -25.60 -17.26 9.13
CA ILE A 23 -26.30 -16.26 8.32
C ILE A 23 -25.51 -14.96 8.26
N GLY A 24 -25.61 -14.23 7.15
CA GLY A 24 -25.08 -12.87 7.05
C GLY A 24 -25.98 -11.85 7.76
N GLN A 25 -25.45 -10.65 7.97
CA GLN A 25 -26.11 -9.61 8.77
C GLN A 25 -27.45 -9.17 8.14
N THR A 26 -27.53 -9.06 6.80
CA THR A 26 -28.77 -8.69 6.10
C THR A 26 -29.87 -9.73 6.32
N VAL A 27 -29.53 -11.02 6.24
CA VAL A 27 -30.47 -12.13 6.49
C VAL A 27 -30.98 -12.09 7.94
N ALA A 28 -30.08 -11.85 8.89
CA ALA A 28 -30.44 -11.73 10.31
C ALA A 28 -31.44 -10.59 10.54
N SER A 29 -31.14 -9.39 10.04
CA SER A 29 -32.00 -8.21 10.18
C SER A 29 -33.36 -8.41 9.50
N ASN A 30 -33.40 -8.99 8.31
CA ASN A 30 -34.64 -9.16 7.55
C ASN A 30 -35.59 -10.22 8.14
N LEU A 31 -35.04 -11.29 8.72
CA LEU A 31 -35.84 -12.43 9.19
C LEU A 31 -36.12 -12.41 10.69
N PHE A 32 -35.23 -11.83 11.49
CA PHE A 32 -35.32 -11.82 12.96
C PHE A 32 -35.43 -10.40 13.54
N GLY A 33 -35.25 -9.36 12.72
CA GLY A 33 -35.37 -7.96 13.16
C GLY A 33 -34.36 -7.65 14.27
N ASN A 34 -34.89 -7.28 15.44
CA ASN A 34 -34.09 -7.00 16.64
C ASN A 34 -33.94 -8.21 17.57
N GLU A 35 -34.52 -9.36 17.25
CA GLU A 35 -34.37 -10.54 18.08
C GLU A 35 -33.08 -11.30 17.76
N ASP A 36 -32.49 -11.93 18.78
CA ASP A 36 -31.31 -12.77 18.60
C ASP A 36 -31.66 -13.97 17.68
N PRO A 37 -30.96 -14.14 16.53
CA PRO A 37 -31.21 -15.24 15.62
C PRO A 37 -30.56 -16.55 16.08
N ILE A 38 -29.65 -16.54 17.07
CA ILE A 38 -28.92 -17.74 17.52
C ILE A 38 -29.91 -18.77 18.10
N ASP A 39 -29.67 -20.04 17.78
CA ASP A 39 -30.47 -21.21 18.14
C ASP A 39 -31.91 -21.24 17.60
N LYS A 40 -32.32 -20.21 16.86
CA LYS A 40 -33.60 -20.21 16.15
C LYS A 40 -33.53 -21.04 14.87
N THR A 41 -34.71 -21.42 14.41
CA THR A 41 -34.85 -22.25 13.21
C THR A 41 -35.18 -21.38 12.00
N LEU A 42 -34.34 -21.49 10.97
CA LEU A 42 -34.52 -20.93 9.64
C LEU A 42 -34.93 -22.04 8.67
N ARG A 43 -35.98 -21.82 7.86
CA ARG A 43 -36.37 -22.78 6.82
C ARG A 43 -35.73 -22.42 5.49
N ILE A 44 -34.89 -23.31 4.97
CA ILE A 44 -34.31 -23.18 3.63
C ILE A 44 -35.07 -24.12 2.70
N ARG A 45 -35.79 -23.55 1.73
CA ARG A 45 -36.80 -24.23 0.88
C ARG A 45 -37.93 -24.85 1.71
N ASN A 46 -37.69 -26.03 2.30
CA ASN A 46 -38.65 -26.69 3.20
C ASN A 46 -37.97 -27.46 4.36
N ILE A 47 -36.67 -27.24 4.59
CA ILE A 47 -35.89 -27.96 5.59
C ILE A 47 -35.54 -27.00 6.72
N PRO A 48 -35.82 -27.35 7.99
CA PRO A 48 -35.43 -26.53 9.13
C PRO A 48 -33.93 -26.67 9.39
N PHE A 49 -33.25 -25.54 9.47
CA PHE A 49 -31.86 -25.38 9.90
C PHE A 49 -31.80 -24.54 11.16
N ARG A 50 -30.96 -24.92 12.12
CA ARG A 50 -30.70 -24.12 13.32
C ARG A 50 -29.58 -23.12 13.05
N VAL A 51 -29.79 -21.85 13.37
CA VAL A 51 -28.77 -20.80 13.24
C VAL A 51 -27.77 -20.94 14.38
N VAL A 52 -26.47 -21.11 14.06
CA VAL A 52 -25.40 -21.25 15.07
C VAL A 52 -24.52 -20.01 15.20
N GLY A 53 -24.65 -19.07 14.26
CA GLY A 53 -23.92 -17.82 14.29
C GLY A 53 -24.27 -16.86 13.15
N VAL A 54 -23.88 -15.61 13.35
CA VAL A 54 -24.05 -14.51 12.40
C VAL A 54 -22.67 -14.06 11.94
N LEU A 55 -22.47 -13.89 10.64
CA LEU A 55 -21.20 -13.46 10.06
C LEU A 55 -20.94 -11.96 10.31
N GLN A 56 -19.67 -11.57 10.40
CA GLN A 56 -19.32 -10.15 10.42
C GLN A 56 -19.81 -9.42 9.16
N PRO A 57 -20.39 -8.22 9.31
CA PRO A 57 -20.89 -7.45 8.18
C PRO A 57 -19.74 -7.04 7.27
N LYS A 58 -19.91 -7.29 5.98
CA LYS A 58 -19.01 -6.86 4.91
C LYS A 58 -19.59 -5.72 4.08
N GLY A 59 -20.90 -5.52 4.13
CA GLY A 59 -21.61 -4.53 3.34
C GLY A 59 -21.62 -4.82 1.84
N GLN A 60 -22.02 -3.82 1.06
CA GLN A 60 -22.08 -3.94 -0.40
C GLN A 60 -20.68 -3.87 -1.03
N ASN A 61 -20.45 -4.70 -2.04
CA ASN A 61 -19.26 -4.55 -2.88
C ASN A 61 -19.39 -3.35 -3.84
N VAL A 62 -18.32 -3.02 -4.56
CA VAL A 62 -18.26 -1.89 -5.52
C VAL A 62 -19.29 -2.03 -6.66
N MET A 63 -19.82 -3.24 -6.90
CA MET A 63 -20.88 -3.51 -7.88
C MET A 63 -22.29 -3.43 -7.29
N GLY A 64 -22.45 -2.99 -6.04
CA GLY A 64 -23.75 -2.86 -5.37
C GLY A 64 -24.36 -4.19 -4.91
N GLN A 65 -23.62 -5.29 -4.99
CA GLN A 65 -24.10 -6.58 -4.50
C GLN A 65 -23.89 -6.68 -2.99
N ASP A 66 -24.95 -7.01 -2.26
CA ASP A 66 -24.89 -7.24 -0.82
C ASP A 66 -24.12 -8.53 -0.52
N GLN A 67 -22.99 -8.41 0.19
CA GLN A 67 -22.20 -9.56 0.62
C GLN A 67 -22.72 -10.20 1.92
N ASP A 68 -23.70 -9.57 2.56
CA ASP A 68 -24.30 -10.00 3.81
C ASP A 68 -25.66 -10.70 3.61
N ASP A 69 -26.18 -10.74 2.37
CA ASP A 69 -27.35 -11.55 1.99
C ASP A 69 -26.94 -13.00 1.62
N ILE A 70 -26.36 -13.70 2.59
CA ILE A 70 -25.84 -15.06 2.41
C ILE A 70 -26.21 -16.00 3.57
N VAL A 71 -26.40 -17.29 3.25
CA VAL A 71 -26.57 -18.36 4.24
C VAL A 71 -25.56 -19.46 3.95
N LEU A 72 -24.73 -19.79 4.94
CA LEU A 72 -23.74 -20.86 4.85
C LEU A 72 -24.20 -22.07 5.66
N ALA A 73 -24.11 -23.25 5.08
CA ALA A 73 -24.39 -24.52 5.75
C ALA A 73 -23.33 -25.56 5.35
N PRO A 74 -23.11 -26.62 6.16
CA PRO A 74 -22.15 -27.66 5.83
C PRO A 74 -22.40 -28.26 4.45
N TYR A 75 -21.34 -28.39 3.63
CA TYR A 75 -21.47 -28.84 2.24
C TYR A 75 -22.13 -30.23 2.13
N THR A 76 -21.87 -31.11 3.10
CA THR A 76 -22.48 -32.44 3.22
C THR A 76 -23.99 -32.35 3.41
N THR A 77 -24.46 -31.47 4.29
CA THR A 77 -25.89 -31.23 4.54
C THR A 77 -26.57 -30.65 3.30
N VAL A 78 -25.94 -29.66 2.66
CA VAL A 78 -26.47 -29.04 1.43
C VAL A 78 -26.57 -30.08 0.30
N TYR A 79 -25.52 -30.87 0.10
CA TYR A 79 -25.47 -31.91 -0.92
C TYR A 79 -26.52 -33.01 -0.69
N GLN A 80 -26.58 -33.57 0.52
CA GLN A 80 -27.48 -34.69 0.84
C GLN A 80 -28.94 -34.28 0.97
N ARG A 81 -29.24 -33.08 1.49
CA ARG A 81 -30.60 -32.71 1.89
C ARG A 81 -31.25 -31.66 1.00
N LEU A 82 -30.49 -30.70 0.44
CA LEU A 82 -31.07 -29.60 -0.35
C LEU A 82 -31.04 -29.86 -1.86
N LEU A 83 -29.94 -30.42 -2.37
CA LEU A 83 -29.69 -30.49 -3.81
C LEU A 83 -29.98 -31.88 -4.41
N GLY A 84 -29.93 -32.93 -3.61
CA GLY A 84 -29.95 -34.31 -4.09
C GLY A 84 -28.71 -34.63 -4.94
N GLN A 85 -28.51 -35.89 -5.34
CA GLN A 85 -27.34 -36.35 -6.11
C GLN A 85 -27.18 -35.72 -7.52
N ARG A 86 -27.91 -34.64 -7.83
CA ARG A 86 -27.87 -33.94 -9.13
C ARG A 86 -26.83 -32.83 -9.21
N TRP A 87 -26.12 -32.52 -8.13
CA TRP A 87 -25.14 -31.43 -8.13
C TRP A 87 -23.77 -31.90 -8.64
N ARG A 88 -23.35 -31.40 -9.81
CA ARG A 88 -22.07 -31.75 -10.47
C ARG A 88 -20.99 -30.68 -10.40
N GLN A 89 -21.28 -29.49 -9.87
CA GLN A 89 -20.36 -28.33 -9.89
C GLN A 89 -19.92 -27.97 -8.47
N MET A 90 -18.83 -28.56 -7.98
CA MET A 90 -18.23 -28.18 -6.71
C MET A 90 -17.11 -27.16 -6.94
N MET A 91 -17.26 -25.97 -6.36
CA MET A 91 -16.19 -24.99 -6.29
C MET A 91 -15.39 -25.22 -5.01
N VAL A 92 -14.08 -25.42 -5.14
CA VAL A 92 -13.17 -25.55 -4.01
C VAL A 92 -12.29 -24.30 -3.97
N LEU A 93 -12.35 -23.56 -2.86
CA LEU A 93 -11.44 -22.45 -2.61
C LEU A 93 -10.18 -23.00 -1.96
N VAL A 94 -9.03 -22.68 -2.55
CA VAL A 94 -7.71 -23.08 -2.03
C VAL A 94 -6.92 -21.83 -1.70
N SER A 95 -6.26 -21.84 -0.54
CA SER A 95 -5.37 -20.77 -0.11
C SER A 95 -3.92 -21.25 -0.22
N ALA A 96 -3.10 -20.52 -0.97
CA ALA A 96 -1.67 -20.78 -1.06
C ALA A 96 -0.94 -20.17 0.16
N GLU A 97 0.17 -20.78 0.56
CA GLU A 97 1.02 -20.31 1.67
C GLU A 97 1.63 -18.92 1.39
N SER A 98 1.96 -18.63 0.14
CA SER A 98 2.50 -17.33 -0.28
C SER A 98 1.98 -16.93 -1.66
N ARG A 99 2.04 -15.62 -1.97
CA ARG A 99 1.60 -15.07 -3.26
C ARG A 99 2.40 -15.64 -4.43
N ASP A 100 3.72 -15.77 -4.26
CA ASP A 100 4.63 -16.21 -5.33
C ASP A 100 4.37 -17.67 -5.76
N ARG A 101 3.77 -18.47 -4.88
CA ARG A 101 3.43 -19.86 -5.15
C ARG A 101 2.07 -20.07 -5.79
N ILE A 102 1.24 -19.04 -5.95
CA ILE A 102 -0.13 -19.17 -6.48
C ILE A 102 -0.14 -19.85 -7.86
N HIS A 103 0.74 -19.42 -8.77
CA HIS A 103 0.82 -20.01 -10.11
C HIS A 103 1.32 -21.46 -10.11
N LEU A 104 2.29 -21.77 -9.24
CA LEU A 104 2.83 -23.12 -9.08
C LEU A 104 1.76 -24.06 -8.51
N VAL A 105 1.08 -23.64 -7.45
CA VAL A 105 -0.04 -24.38 -6.82
C VAL A 105 -1.19 -24.59 -7.81
N GLN A 106 -1.51 -23.60 -8.64
CA GLN A 106 -2.51 -23.73 -9.70
C GLN A 106 -2.16 -24.87 -10.67
N GLN A 107 -0.91 -24.95 -11.12
CA GLN A 107 -0.45 -26.01 -12.02
C GLN A 107 -0.46 -27.38 -11.33
N GLU A 108 -0.01 -27.46 -10.08
CA GLU A 108 -0.05 -28.71 -9.30
C GLU A 108 -1.47 -29.22 -9.08
N ILE A 109 -2.42 -28.33 -8.78
CA ILE A 109 -3.83 -28.69 -8.65
C ILE A 109 -4.38 -29.24 -9.97
N LEU A 110 -4.08 -28.58 -11.11
CA LEU A 110 -4.49 -29.07 -12.42
C LEU A 110 -3.93 -30.47 -12.71
N ASN A 111 -2.62 -30.67 -12.47
CA ASN A 111 -1.96 -31.96 -12.67
C ASN A 111 -2.54 -33.06 -11.77
N LEU A 112 -2.82 -32.73 -10.50
CA LEU A 112 -3.43 -33.65 -9.54
C LEU A 112 -4.85 -34.05 -9.97
N LEU A 113 -5.66 -33.08 -10.40
CA LEU A 113 -7.03 -33.32 -10.85
C LEU A 113 -7.04 -34.20 -12.11
N GLN A 114 -6.16 -33.92 -13.07
CA GLN A 114 -5.99 -34.72 -14.28
C GLN A 114 -5.53 -36.16 -13.98
N SER A 115 -4.58 -36.32 -13.05
CA SER A 115 -4.08 -37.65 -12.66
C SER A 115 -5.16 -38.51 -11.98
N ARG A 116 -6.02 -37.89 -11.14
CA ARG A 116 -7.12 -38.59 -10.48
C ARG A 116 -8.32 -38.87 -11.39
N HIS A 117 -8.63 -37.99 -12.34
CA HIS A 117 -9.79 -38.09 -13.22
C HIS A 117 -9.38 -38.52 -14.63
N ARG A 118 -8.74 -39.70 -14.73
CA ARG A 118 -8.32 -40.28 -16.02
C ARG A 118 -9.54 -40.48 -16.93
N GLY A 119 -9.56 -39.80 -18.08
CA GLY A 119 -10.64 -39.91 -19.08
C GLY A 119 -11.48 -38.63 -19.26
N THR A 120 -11.26 -37.60 -18.43
CA THR A 120 -11.89 -36.29 -18.59
C THR A 120 -10.92 -35.35 -19.31
N THR A 121 -11.39 -34.62 -20.33
CA THR A 121 -10.58 -33.59 -20.98
C THR A 121 -10.26 -32.46 -20.00
N SER A 122 -9.08 -31.87 -20.13
CA SER A 122 -8.62 -30.73 -19.33
C SER A 122 -9.56 -29.51 -19.33
N GLU A 123 -10.58 -29.50 -20.19
CA GLU A 123 -11.60 -28.45 -20.32
C GLU A 123 -12.72 -28.50 -19.27
N GLU A 124 -12.87 -29.59 -18.50
CA GLU A 124 -13.91 -29.67 -17.44
C GLU A 124 -13.49 -29.03 -16.10
N PHE A 125 -12.19 -28.74 -15.91
CA PHE A 125 -11.67 -28.15 -14.67
C PHE A 125 -11.28 -26.68 -14.87
N PHE A 126 -12.01 -25.77 -14.23
CA PHE A 126 -11.70 -24.34 -14.22
C PHE A 126 -10.99 -23.94 -12.92
N VAL A 127 -9.65 -23.84 -12.96
CA VAL A 127 -8.87 -23.26 -11.85
C VAL A 127 -8.62 -21.80 -12.14
N ARG A 128 -9.32 -20.92 -11.42
CA ARG A 128 -9.14 -19.46 -11.49
C ARG A 128 -8.44 -18.97 -10.25
N THR A 129 -7.46 -18.10 -10.44
CA THR A 129 -6.77 -17.41 -9.37
C THR A 129 -7.39 -16.04 -9.15
N GLN A 130 -7.48 -15.60 -7.90
CA GLN A 130 -7.84 -14.21 -7.58
C GLN A 130 -6.62 -13.27 -7.74
N SER A 131 -5.49 -13.80 -8.24
CA SER A 131 -4.25 -13.05 -8.49
C SER A 131 -4.45 -11.91 -9.47
N ASP A 132 -5.30 -12.07 -10.48
CA ASP A 132 -5.37 -11.13 -11.59
C ASP A 132 -5.94 -9.78 -11.15
N LEU A 133 -6.93 -9.78 -10.24
CA LEU A 133 -7.46 -8.56 -9.63
C LEU A 133 -6.42 -7.89 -8.71
N ALA A 134 -5.69 -8.68 -7.92
CA ALA A 134 -4.64 -8.17 -7.05
C ALA A 134 -3.45 -7.61 -7.84
N GLN A 135 -3.02 -8.29 -8.90
CA GLN A 135 -1.96 -7.87 -9.81
C GLN A 135 -2.35 -6.59 -10.56
N THR A 136 -3.60 -6.47 -10.99
CA THR A 136 -4.10 -5.24 -11.63
C THR A 136 -4.07 -4.07 -10.64
N ALA A 137 -4.55 -4.28 -9.41
CA ALA A 137 -4.50 -3.25 -8.37
C ALA A 137 -3.06 -2.85 -8.01
N GLU A 138 -2.15 -3.83 -7.91
CA GLU A 138 -0.72 -3.61 -7.68
C GLU A 138 -0.06 -2.85 -8.83
N GLY A 139 -0.38 -3.20 -10.08
CA GLY A 139 0.10 -2.48 -11.26
C GLY A 139 -0.34 -1.02 -11.29
N VAL A 140 -1.60 -0.74 -10.95
CA VAL A 140 -2.13 0.64 -10.81
C VAL A 140 -1.41 1.38 -9.68
N SER A 141 -1.23 0.74 -8.53
CA SER A 141 -0.52 1.31 -7.38
C SER A 141 0.94 1.65 -7.72
N ASN A 142 1.64 0.75 -8.42
CA ASN A 142 3.02 0.98 -8.87
C ASN A 142 3.11 2.12 -9.89
N THR A 143 2.17 2.18 -10.83
CA THR A 143 2.10 3.27 -11.82
C THR A 143 1.89 4.62 -11.13
N MET A 144 0.95 4.70 -10.19
CA MET A 144 0.73 5.91 -9.39
C MET A 144 1.97 6.27 -8.55
N THR A 145 2.65 5.28 -7.97
CA THR A 145 3.88 5.49 -7.20
C THR A 145 4.97 6.11 -8.07
N ILE A 146 5.20 5.57 -9.28
CA ILE A 146 6.19 6.10 -10.23
C ILE A 146 5.82 7.52 -10.67
N LEU A 147 4.55 7.77 -10.95
CA LEU A 147 4.06 9.09 -11.34
C LEU A 147 4.30 10.12 -10.23
N LEU A 148 3.92 9.80 -8.99
CA LEU A 148 4.15 10.68 -7.84
C LEU A 148 5.64 10.89 -7.56
N ALA A 149 6.46 9.85 -7.65
CA ALA A 149 7.91 9.96 -7.52
C ALA A 149 8.54 10.84 -8.61
N SER A 150 7.99 10.80 -9.83
CA SER A 150 8.44 11.63 -10.95
C SER A 150 8.10 13.10 -10.70
N ILE A 151 6.86 13.41 -10.28
CA ILE A 151 6.44 14.78 -9.93
C ILE A 151 7.30 15.30 -8.77
N ALA A 152 7.48 14.51 -7.72
CA ALA A 152 8.31 14.86 -6.59
C ALA A 152 9.76 15.18 -7.02
N SER A 153 10.33 14.36 -7.90
CA SER A 153 11.69 14.59 -8.42
C SER A 153 11.79 15.88 -9.24
N ILE A 154 10.79 16.21 -10.05
CA ILE A 154 10.74 17.47 -10.82
C ILE A 154 10.62 18.67 -9.87
N SER A 155 9.69 18.63 -8.91
CA SER A 155 9.53 19.71 -7.92
C SER A 155 10.82 19.95 -7.16
N LEU A 156 11.54 18.87 -6.88
CA LEU A 156 12.79 18.91 -6.16
C LEU A 156 13.95 19.48 -7.00
N LEU A 157 14.02 19.18 -8.29
CA LEU A 157 14.96 19.83 -9.22
C LEU A 157 14.70 21.35 -9.30
N VAL A 158 13.44 21.77 -9.41
CA VAL A 158 13.07 23.19 -9.43
C VAL A 158 13.46 23.87 -8.11
N GLY A 159 13.22 23.21 -6.97
CA GLY A 159 13.69 23.66 -5.66
C GLY A 159 15.21 23.80 -5.58
N GLY A 160 15.95 22.83 -6.13
CA GLY A 160 17.41 22.85 -6.20
C GLY A 160 17.97 24.00 -7.03
N ILE A 161 17.33 24.33 -8.17
CA ILE A 161 17.66 25.52 -8.97
C ILE A 161 17.47 26.80 -8.14
N GLY A 162 16.42 26.85 -7.31
CA GLY A 162 16.20 27.96 -6.38
C GLY A 162 17.36 28.14 -5.40
N ILE A 163 17.84 27.05 -4.78
CA ILE A 163 19.00 27.06 -3.88
C ILE A 163 20.24 27.58 -4.63
N MET A 164 20.49 27.08 -5.85
CA MET A 164 21.62 27.52 -6.67
C MET A 164 21.58 29.03 -6.94
N ASN A 165 20.39 29.57 -7.26
CA ASN A 165 20.24 31.00 -7.54
C ASN A 165 20.48 31.86 -6.30
N ILE A 166 19.90 31.48 -5.15
CA ILE A 166 20.13 32.18 -3.89
C ILE A 166 21.62 32.16 -3.53
N MET A 167 22.28 31.02 -3.71
CA MET A 167 23.73 30.88 -3.47
C MET A 167 24.56 31.72 -4.44
N LEU A 168 24.20 31.79 -5.73
CA LEU A 168 24.90 32.65 -6.69
C LEU A 168 24.81 34.13 -6.27
N VAL A 169 23.63 34.60 -5.89
CA VAL A 169 23.42 35.98 -5.43
C VAL A 169 24.20 36.24 -4.14
N SER A 170 24.10 35.35 -3.15
CA SER A 170 24.83 35.49 -1.88
C SER A 170 26.34 35.51 -2.06
N VAL A 171 26.88 34.69 -2.96
CA VAL A 171 28.30 34.72 -3.31
C VAL A 171 28.67 36.06 -3.89
N THR A 172 27.84 36.60 -4.81
CA THR A 172 28.13 37.89 -5.46
C THR A 172 28.10 39.07 -4.50
N GLU A 173 27.22 39.06 -3.50
CA GLU A 173 27.17 40.10 -2.45
C GLU A 173 28.39 40.04 -1.53
N ARG A 174 28.85 38.83 -1.19
CA ARG A 174 30.01 38.62 -0.28
C ARG A 174 31.36 38.60 -0.99
N ILE A 175 31.47 38.96 -2.28
CA ILE A 175 32.73 38.90 -3.06
C ILE A 175 33.88 39.64 -2.37
N LYS A 176 33.63 40.85 -1.86
CA LYS A 176 34.66 41.66 -1.18
C LYS A 176 35.19 40.96 0.07
N GLU A 177 34.31 40.37 0.88
CA GLU A 177 34.70 39.63 2.08
C GLU A 177 35.54 38.39 1.76
N ILE A 178 35.14 37.64 0.73
CA ILE A 178 35.88 36.45 0.25
C ILE A 178 37.27 36.85 -0.26
N GLY A 179 37.34 37.96 -1.00
CA GLY A 179 38.60 38.51 -1.51
C GLY A 179 39.57 38.87 -0.39
N ILE A 180 39.08 39.51 0.69
CA ILE A 180 39.89 39.84 1.86
C ILE A 180 40.40 38.57 2.55
N ARG A 181 39.56 37.54 2.73
CA ARG A 181 39.99 36.27 3.36
C ARG A 181 41.07 35.55 2.56
N MET A 182 40.93 35.50 1.24
CA MET A 182 41.96 34.89 0.38
C MET A 182 43.25 35.72 0.34
N ALA A 183 43.17 37.05 0.45
CA ALA A 183 44.36 37.92 0.53
C ALA A 183 45.15 37.71 1.84
N VAL A 184 44.48 37.32 2.93
CA VAL A 184 45.08 37.00 4.23
C VAL A 184 45.56 35.53 4.31
N GLY A 185 45.34 34.72 3.26
CA GLY A 185 45.91 33.38 3.11
C GLY A 185 44.92 32.21 3.13
N ALA A 186 43.61 32.45 3.08
CA ALA A 186 42.64 31.36 2.96
C ALA A 186 42.76 30.64 1.60
N GLU A 187 42.72 29.30 1.60
CA GLU A 187 42.76 28.53 0.36
C GLU A 187 41.40 28.54 -0.35
N LYS A 188 41.41 28.33 -1.67
CA LYS A 188 40.19 28.11 -2.48
C LYS A 188 39.29 27.02 -1.91
N ARG A 189 39.89 26.02 -1.25
CA ARG A 189 39.19 24.89 -0.61
C ARG A 189 38.38 25.34 0.61
N ASP A 190 38.88 26.29 1.38
CA ASP A 190 38.20 26.79 2.58
C ASP A 190 36.92 27.53 2.19
N VAL A 191 37.00 28.37 1.16
CA VAL A 191 35.86 29.09 0.59
C VAL A 191 34.83 28.11 0.01
N LEU A 192 35.30 27.09 -0.73
CA LEU A 192 34.44 26.05 -1.28
C LEU A 192 33.69 25.30 -0.18
N LEU A 193 34.40 24.85 0.86
CA LEU A 193 33.82 24.10 1.98
C LEU A 193 32.81 24.94 2.75
N GLN A 194 33.10 26.23 3.00
CA GLN A 194 32.17 27.12 3.67
C GLN A 194 30.81 27.18 2.95
N PHE A 195 30.81 27.41 1.64
CA PHE A 195 29.57 27.51 0.86
C PHE A 195 28.86 26.17 0.70
N ILE A 196 29.60 25.05 0.59
CA ILE A 196 28.99 23.71 0.58
C ILE A 196 28.31 23.43 1.92
N ILE A 197 28.94 23.77 3.05
CA ILE A 197 28.34 23.59 4.37
C ILE A 197 27.09 24.47 4.51
N GLU A 198 27.12 25.73 4.06
CA GLU A 198 25.95 26.62 4.07
C GLU A 198 24.78 26.03 3.26
N ALA A 199 25.06 25.53 2.05
CA ALA A 199 24.06 24.87 1.22
C ALA A 199 23.50 23.59 1.86
N VAL A 200 24.36 22.73 2.42
CA VAL A 200 23.95 21.49 3.10
C VAL A 200 23.10 21.78 4.33
N VAL A 201 23.46 22.79 5.14
CA VAL A 201 22.68 23.18 6.32
C VAL A 201 21.29 23.68 5.92
N ILE A 202 21.20 24.52 4.87
CA ILE A 202 19.91 25.00 4.35
C ILE A 202 19.06 23.83 3.84
N SER A 203 19.65 22.92 3.06
CA SER A 203 18.95 21.74 2.54
C SER A 203 18.53 20.76 3.64
N PHE A 204 19.35 20.58 4.67
CA PHE A 204 19.05 19.71 5.80
C PHE A 204 17.92 20.27 6.66
N LEU A 205 17.95 21.57 6.98
CA LEU A 205 16.86 22.24 7.70
C LEU A 205 15.56 22.21 6.90
N GLY A 206 15.63 22.49 5.59
CA GLY A 206 14.48 22.37 4.69
C GLY A 206 13.93 20.94 4.63
N GLY A 207 14.81 19.93 4.60
CA GLY A 207 14.46 18.52 4.65
C GLY A 207 13.74 18.13 5.96
N LEU A 208 14.27 18.56 7.11
CA LEU A 208 13.63 18.33 8.41
C LEU A 208 12.25 18.99 8.51
N LEU A 209 12.14 20.24 8.05
CA LEU A 209 10.84 20.94 8.00
C LEU A 209 9.87 20.23 7.05
N GLY A 210 10.35 19.79 5.88
CA GLY A 210 9.55 19.02 4.92
C GLY A 210 9.04 17.70 5.49
N ILE A 211 9.89 16.97 6.23
CA ILE A 211 9.49 15.74 6.94
C ILE A 211 8.43 16.04 7.99
N GLY A 212 8.60 17.10 8.78
CA GLY A 212 7.63 17.54 9.78
C GLY A 212 6.27 17.87 9.15
N LEU A 213 6.27 18.66 8.08
CA LEU A 213 5.06 19.01 7.33
C LEU A 213 4.40 17.79 6.68
N GLY A 214 5.21 16.89 6.10
CA GLY A 214 4.73 15.65 5.49
C GLY A 214 4.07 14.72 6.53
N PHE A 215 4.69 14.56 7.70
CA PHE A 215 4.11 13.78 8.79
C PHE A 215 2.80 14.40 9.29
N PHE A 216 2.76 15.73 9.47
CA PHE A 216 1.57 16.45 9.88
C PHE A 216 0.42 16.28 8.88
N ALA A 217 0.70 16.46 7.58
CA ALA A 217 -0.28 16.25 6.52
C ALA A 217 -0.78 14.79 6.47
N ALA A 218 0.12 13.82 6.59
CA ALA A 218 -0.24 12.40 6.65
C ALA A 218 -1.20 12.10 7.82
N ARG A 219 -0.94 12.69 8.99
CA ARG A 219 -1.77 12.52 10.20
C ARG A 219 -3.18 13.09 10.00
N ILE A 220 -3.29 14.27 9.40
CA ILE A 220 -4.58 14.91 9.08
C ILE A 220 -5.39 14.07 8.09
N ILE A 221 -4.76 13.64 7.00
CA ILE A 221 -5.44 12.86 5.96
C ILE A 221 -5.87 11.50 6.52
N SER A 222 -5.01 10.84 7.30
CA SER A 222 -5.32 9.55 7.92
C SER A 222 -6.56 9.64 8.84
N GLN A 223 -6.66 10.71 9.64
CA GLN A 223 -7.81 10.91 10.52
C GLN A 223 -9.09 11.29 9.77
N SER A 224 -8.99 12.13 8.73
CA SER A 224 -10.14 12.62 7.98
C SER A 224 -10.74 11.56 7.05
N MET A 225 -9.91 10.79 6.36
CA MET A 225 -10.35 9.82 5.34
C MET A 225 -10.33 8.35 5.81
N GLN A 226 -9.95 8.08 7.06
CA GLN A 226 -9.71 6.73 7.59
C GLN A 226 -8.75 5.90 6.73
N TRP A 227 -7.79 6.55 6.09
CA TRP A 227 -6.74 5.89 5.32
C TRP A 227 -5.57 5.50 6.20
N ASN A 228 -5.07 4.29 6.02
CA ASN A 228 -3.89 3.81 6.74
C ASN A 228 -2.62 4.27 6.00
N ILE A 229 -2.12 5.47 6.35
CA ILE A 229 -0.89 6.03 5.79
C ILE A 229 0.28 5.61 6.68
N ALA A 230 1.12 4.71 6.17
CA ALA A 230 2.33 4.26 6.86
C ALA A 230 3.57 5.03 6.36
N VAL A 231 4.18 5.83 7.24
CA VAL A 231 5.48 6.45 6.98
C VAL A 231 6.58 5.49 7.46
N THR A 232 7.39 4.96 6.54
CA THR A 232 8.44 4.01 6.89
C THR A 232 9.73 4.72 7.30
N PRO A 233 10.50 4.20 8.28
CA PRO A 233 11.76 4.83 8.68
C PRO A 233 12.77 4.95 7.54
N TRP A 234 12.78 3.99 6.62
CA TRP A 234 13.64 4.01 5.44
C TRP A 234 13.32 5.16 4.48
N SER A 235 12.03 5.49 4.25
CA SER A 235 11.67 6.61 3.38
C SER A 235 12.09 7.96 3.95
N VAL A 236 12.10 8.09 5.28
CA VAL A 236 12.62 9.28 5.98
C VAL A 236 14.14 9.38 5.83
N ALA A 237 14.86 8.27 6.02
CA ALA A 237 16.32 8.28 5.82
C ALA A 237 16.68 8.62 4.36
N LEU A 238 15.93 8.07 3.40
CA LEU A 238 16.10 8.35 1.98
C LEU A 238 15.83 9.82 1.67
N SER A 239 14.76 10.42 2.20
CA SER A 239 14.46 11.84 1.97
C SER A 239 15.54 12.77 2.53
N VAL A 240 16.02 12.54 3.76
CA VAL A 240 17.13 13.32 4.34
C VAL A 240 18.39 13.17 3.49
N GLY A 241 18.77 11.94 3.12
CA GLY A 241 19.94 11.69 2.29
C GLY A 241 19.86 12.39 0.94
N PHE A 242 18.68 12.36 0.32
CA PHE A 242 18.45 13.00 -0.98
C PHE A 242 18.44 14.53 -0.89
N SER A 243 17.88 15.12 0.18
CA SER A 243 17.97 16.56 0.45
C SER A 243 19.42 17.03 0.60
N CYS A 244 20.25 16.29 1.34
CA CYS A 244 21.68 16.60 1.46
C CYS A 244 22.40 16.50 0.11
N ALA A 245 22.13 15.45 -0.68
CA ALA A 245 22.75 15.27 -2.00
C ALA A 245 22.45 16.45 -2.94
N ILE A 246 21.23 16.98 -2.91
CA ILE A 246 20.82 18.16 -3.69
C ILE A 246 21.51 19.43 -3.21
N GLY A 247 21.60 19.64 -1.90
CA GLY A 247 22.33 20.78 -1.34
C GLY A 247 23.78 20.80 -1.80
N ILE A 248 24.44 19.64 -1.80
CA ILE A 248 25.80 19.49 -2.33
C ILE A 248 25.84 19.79 -3.83
N PHE A 249 24.97 19.16 -4.62
CA PHE A 249 24.99 19.28 -6.09
C PHE A 249 24.76 20.72 -6.56
N PHE A 250 23.72 21.38 -6.06
CA PHE A 250 23.36 22.74 -6.45
C PHE A 250 24.19 23.83 -5.74
N GLY A 251 24.77 23.52 -4.58
CA GLY A 251 25.71 24.41 -3.88
C GLY A 251 27.14 24.38 -4.46
N TRP A 252 27.54 23.27 -5.07
CA TRP A 252 28.92 23.09 -5.57
C TRP A 252 29.27 24.05 -6.71
N TYR A 253 28.37 24.26 -7.67
CA TYR A 253 28.62 25.18 -8.79
C TYR A 253 28.90 26.63 -8.34
N PRO A 254 28.02 27.30 -7.56
CA PRO A 254 28.29 28.64 -7.06
C PRO A 254 29.52 28.70 -6.15
N ALA A 255 29.71 27.71 -5.28
CA ALA A 255 30.88 27.64 -4.41
C ALA A 255 32.19 27.57 -5.21
N ARG A 256 32.22 26.77 -6.29
CA ARG A 256 33.37 26.68 -7.20
C ARG A 256 33.59 27.97 -7.98
N LYS A 257 32.52 28.67 -8.36
CA LYS A 257 32.60 29.98 -9.01
C LYS A 257 33.19 31.02 -8.04
N ALA A 258 32.77 31.01 -6.78
CA ALA A 258 33.28 31.87 -5.72
C ALA A 258 34.80 31.70 -5.51
N ALA A 259 35.23 30.44 -5.37
CA ALA A 259 36.63 30.09 -5.12
C ALA A 259 37.58 30.42 -6.29
N ASN A 260 37.06 30.67 -7.49
CA ASN A 260 37.84 30.99 -8.70
C ASN A 260 37.77 32.45 -9.13
N LEU A 261 37.16 33.34 -8.34
CA LEU A 261 37.17 34.78 -8.61
C LEU A 261 38.59 35.34 -8.58
N ASN A 262 38.94 36.15 -9.59
CA ASN A 262 40.23 36.84 -9.65
C ASN A 262 40.28 37.96 -8.61
N LEU A 263 41.14 37.78 -7.60
CA LEU A 263 41.28 38.68 -6.44
C LEU A 263 41.66 40.12 -6.80
N ILE A 264 42.40 40.29 -7.89
CA ILE A 264 42.94 41.58 -8.31
C ILE A 264 41.83 42.46 -8.92
N ASP A 265 40.88 41.86 -9.64
CA ASP A 265 39.76 42.59 -10.26
C ASP A 265 38.70 43.01 -9.22
N ALA A 266 38.53 42.22 -8.15
CA ALA A 266 37.55 42.49 -7.10
C ALA A 266 37.92 43.69 -6.19
N LEU A 267 39.21 44.02 -6.08
CA LEU A 267 39.72 45.16 -5.31
C LEU A 267 39.93 46.42 -6.17
N ARG A 268 39.86 46.30 -7.51
CA ARG A 268 40.09 47.39 -8.47
C ARG A 268 38.81 48.08 -8.94
N TYR A 269 37.64 47.59 -8.53
CA TYR A 269 36.36 48.28 -8.71
C TYR A 269 36.23 49.39 -7.66
N GLU A 270 36.98 50.47 -7.89
CA GLU A 270 36.55 51.87 -7.82
C GLU A 270 36.93 52.57 -9.12
#